data_AF-A0A1E1M4H0-F1
#
_entry.id   AF-A0A1E1M4H0-F1
#
_cell.length_a   1.000
_cell.length_b   1.000
_cell.length_c   1.000
_cell.angle_alpha   90.00
_cell.angle_beta   90.00
_cell.angle_gamma   90.00
#
_symmetry.space_group_name_H-M   'P 1'
#
loop_
_entity.id
_entity.type
_entity.pdbx_description
1 polymer ?
#
loop_
_entity_poly.entity_id
_entity_poly.type
_entity_poly.pdbx_seq_one_letter_code
_entity_poly.pdbx_strand_id
1 'polypeptide(L)'
;MIPSTYDTCLLSVSNPKIGKGVLSLQIDNTFFIGDKKFIDSEERELKKANFKSNEKEFLTTKHPIDFNRGHITLETDGSIKLTQDAYLKTLKLVAEEPLDLVNSRGGIR
;
A
#
# COMPACT_ATOMS: atom_id res chain seq x y z
N MET A 1 1.16 -3.73 -18.92
CA MET A 1 0.69 -2.63 -18.06
C MET A 1 1.49 -1.38 -18.42
N ILE A 2 0.99 -0.19 -18.09
CA ILE A 2 1.65 1.09 -18.34
C ILE A 2 1.88 1.78 -17.00
N PRO A 3 3.12 2.21 -16.66
CA PRO A 3 3.38 2.97 -15.45
C PRO A 3 2.68 4.33 -15.47
N SER A 4 2.25 4.80 -14.30
CA SER A 4 1.76 6.16 -14.10
C SER A 4 2.89 7.17 -14.31
N THR A 5 2.54 8.37 -14.79
CA THR A 5 3.48 9.49 -14.93
C THR A 5 3.85 10.11 -13.59
N TYR A 6 3.06 9.87 -12.53
CA TYR A 6 3.27 10.42 -11.19
C TYR A 6 3.96 9.46 -10.23
N ASP A 7 3.85 8.15 -10.47
CA ASP A 7 4.42 7.10 -9.63
C ASP A 7 4.77 5.89 -10.51
N THR A 8 6.07 5.61 -10.67
CA THR A 8 6.56 4.50 -11.50
C THR A 8 6.17 3.13 -10.96
N CYS A 9 5.84 3.04 -9.67
CA CYS A 9 5.38 1.82 -9.03
C CYS A 9 3.87 1.60 -9.19
N LEU A 10 3.13 2.61 -9.65
CA LEU A 10 1.71 2.50 -9.94
C LEU A 10 1.52 2.14 -11.42
N LEU A 11 1.13 0.90 -11.68
CA LEU A 11 0.87 0.37 -13.01
C LEU A 11 -0.64 0.36 -13.29
N SER A 12 -1.03 0.66 -14.53
CA SER A 12 -2.42 0.54 -14.96
C SER A 12 -2.55 -0.28 -16.25
N VAL A 13 -3.73 -0.87 -16.44
CA VAL A 13 -4.10 -1.54 -17.67
C VAL A 13 -5.59 -1.30 -17.95
N SER A 14 -5.89 -1.02 -19.20
CA SER A 14 -7.25 -1.00 -19.73
C SER A 14 -7.21 -1.64 -21.10
N ASN A 15 -7.57 -2.91 -21.19
CA ASN A 15 -7.51 -3.67 -22.43
C ASN A 15 -8.73 -4.59 -22.55
N PRO A 16 -9.48 -4.59 -23.66
CA PRO A 16 -10.68 -5.42 -23.81
C PRO A 16 -10.46 -6.92 -23.63
N LYS A 17 -9.25 -7.45 -23.92
CA LYS A 17 -8.90 -8.87 -23.75
C LYS A 17 -8.46 -9.23 -22.33
N ILE A 18 -7.81 -8.29 -21.64
CA ILE A 18 -7.20 -8.54 -20.33
C ILE A 18 -8.11 -8.06 -19.18
N GLY A 19 -8.89 -7.00 -19.39
CA GLY A 19 -9.66 -6.32 -18.34
C GLY A 19 -9.10 -4.94 -18.01
N LYS A 20 -9.63 -4.35 -16.94
CA LYS A 20 -9.18 -3.09 -16.36
C LYS A 20 -8.62 -3.33 -14.97
N GLY A 21 -7.47 -2.74 -14.68
CA GLY A 21 -6.83 -2.87 -13.38
C GLY A 21 -5.77 -1.81 -13.13
N VAL A 22 -5.52 -1.56 -11.85
CA VAL A 22 -4.44 -0.72 -11.34
C VAL A 22 -3.72 -1.55 -10.29
N LEU A 23 -2.40 -1.64 -10.40
CA LEU A 23 -1.52 -2.44 -9.55
C LEU A 23 -0.46 -1.51 -8.98
N SER A 24 -0.29 -1.51 -7.66
CA SER A 24 0.82 -0.81 -7.01
C SER A 24 1.89 -1.81 -6.59
N LEU A 25 3.11 -1.59 -7.07
CA LEU A 25 4.29 -2.38 -6.77
C LEU A 25 5.05 -1.71 -5.61
N GLN A 26 4.76 -2.12 -4.37
CA GLN A 26 5.56 -1.69 -3.22
C GLN A 26 6.56 -2.78 -2.84
N ILE A 27 7.64 -2.37 -2.17
CA ILE A 27 8.62 -3.29 -1.59
C ILE A 27 7.87 -4.10 -0.52
N ASP A 28 8.07 -5.42 -0.50
CA ASP A 28 7.46 -6.42 0.37
C ASP A 28 5.99 -6.79 0.11
N ASN A 29 5.11 -5.82 -0.23
CA ASN A 29 3.69 -6.07 -0.46
C ASN A 29 3.18 -5.49 -1.78
N THR A 30 2.24 -6.19 -2.42
CA THR A 30 1.59 -5.75 -3.67
C THR A 30 0.08 -5.64 -3.43
N PHE A 31 -0.54 -4.54 -3.86
CA PHE A 31 -2.00 -4.41 -3.88
C PHE A 31 -2.47 -3.99 -5.26
N PHE A 32 -3.67 -4.44 -5.65
CA PHE A 32 -4.29 -4.02 -6.89
C PHE A 32 -5.80 -3.88 -6.73
N ILE A 33 -6.38 -3.11 -7.65
CA ILE A 33 -7.81 -3.01 -7.87
C ILE A 33 -8.04 -3.36 -9.32
N GLY A 34 -8.99 -4.25 -9.61
CA GLY A 34 -9.30 -4.59 -10.99
C GLY A 34 -10.65 -5.27 -11.13
N ASP A 35 -11.16 -5.28 -12.35
CA ASP A 35 -12.32 -6.07 -12.69
C ASP A 35 -11.98 -7.57 -12.65
N LYS A 36 -13.01 -8.41 -12.57
CA LYS A 36 -12.83 -9.86 -12.53
C LYS A 36 -11.97 -10.39 -13.69
N LYS A 37 -12.09 -9.78 -14.88
CA LYS A 37 -11.37 -10.21 -16.07
C LYS A 37 -9.86 -10.01 -15.93
N PHE A 38 -9.45 -8.88 -15.33
CA PHE A 38 -8.07 -8.60 -14.98
C PHE A 38 -7.55 -9.58 -13.94
N ILE A 39 -8.29 -9.79 -12.85
CA ILE A 39 -7.90 -10.70 -11.76
C ILE A 39 -7.68 -12.14 -12.27
N ASP A 40 -8.59 -12.64 -13.09
CA ASP A 40 -8.50 -13.97 -13.67
C ASP A 40 -7.35 -14.07 -14.69
N SER A 41 -7.07 -12.98 -15.44
CA SER A 41 -5.96 -12.94 -16.40
C SER A 41 -4.60 -12.88 -15.72
N GLU A 42 -4.46 -12.10 -14.65
CA GLU A 42 -3.24 -12.01 -13.85
C GLU A 42 -2.90 -13.37 -13.25
N GLU A 43 -3.86 -14.03 -12.60
CA GLU A 43 -3.69 -15.36 -12.01
C GLU A 43 -3.20 -16.39 -13.04
N ARG A 44 -3.76 -16.36 -14.27
CA ARG A 44 -3.36 -17.24 -15.35
C ARG A 44 -1.91 -17.00 -15.77
N GLU A 45 -1.50 -15.74 -15.95
CA GLU A 45 -0.14 -15.42 -16.37
C GLU A 45 0.89 -15.70 -15.27
N LEU A 46 0.56 -15.46 -14.00
CA LEU A 46 1.40 -15.84 -12.86
C LEU A 46 1.66 -17.36 -12.82
N LYS A 47 0.60 -18.16 -12.95
CA LYS A 47 0.70 -19.63 -13.02
C LYS A 47 1.53 -20.08 -14.22
N LYS A 48 1.30 -19.50 -15.40
CA LYS A 48 2.04 -19.82 -16.62
C LYS A 48 3.54 -19.50 -16.49
N ALA A 49 3.87 -18.42 -15.80
CA ALA A 49 5.25 -18.03 -15.52
C ALA A 49 5.91 -18.87 -14.41
N ASN A 50 5.18 -19.81 -13.80
CA ASN A 50 5.59 -20.52 -12.59
C ASN A 50 6.03 -19.54 -11.47
N PHE A 51 5.38 -18.38 -11.43
CA PHE A 51 5.67 -17.35 -10.44
C PHE A 51 4.92 -17.67 -9.15
N LYS A 52 5.67 -17.80 -8.05
CA LYS A 52 5.08 -18.04 -6.74
C LYS A 52 4.64 -16.72 -6.12
N SER A 53 3.35 -16.40 -6.22
CA SER A 53 2.73 -15.29 -5.49
C SER A 53 2.10 -15.78 -4.18
N ASN A 54 1.88 -14.85 -3.25
CA ASN A 54 1.03 -15.10 -2.09
C ASN A 54 -0.43 -15.29 -2.52
N GLU A 55 -1.23 -15.87 -1.63
CA GLU A 55 -2.68 -15.96 -1.83
C GLU A 55 -3.31 -14.56 -1.87
N LYS A 56 -4.37 -14.42 -2.66
CA LYS A 56 -5.10 -13.15 -2.80
C LYS A 56 -6.10 -13.00 -1.67
N GLU A 57 -5.98 -11.90 -0.95
CA GLU A 57 -7.00 -11.43 -0.01
C GLU A 57 -7.96 -10.50 -0.75
N PHE A 58 -9.26 -10.64 -0.49
CA PHE A 58 -10.30 -9.83 -1.11
C PHE A 58 -10.99 -8.97 -0.07
N LEU A 59 -10.93 -7.65 -0.26
CA LEU A 59 -11.61 -6.72 0.63
C LEU A 59 -13.12 -6.91 0.49
N THR A 60 -13.77 -7.28 1.58
CA THR A 60 -15.23 -7.34 1.66
C THR A 60 -15.71 -6.69 2.96
N THR A 61 -17.00 -6.43 3.09
CA THR A 61 -17.58 -5.89 4.33
C THR A 61 -17.39 -6.82 5.55
N LYS A 62 -17.03 -8.09 5.33
CA LYS A 62 -16.76 -9.08 6.39
C LYS A 62 -15.28 -9.45 6.51
N HIS A 63 -14.45 -9.00 5.58
CA HIS A 63 -13.05 -9.38 5.48
C HIS A 63 -12.22 -8.12 5.23
N PRO A 64 -11.81 -7.42 6.32
CA PRO A 64 -10.84 -6.34 6.22
C PRO A 64 -9.46 -6.89 5.87
N ILE A 65 -8.60 -6.04 5.31
CA ILE A 65 -7.24 -6.39 4.91
C ILE A 65 -6.24 -5.56 5.72
N ASP A 66 -5.23 -6.22 6.28
CA ASP A 66 -4.08 -5.55 6.86
C ASP A 66 -2.98 -5.38 5.79
N PHE A 67 -2.61 -4.13 5.50
CA PHE A 67 -1.62 -3.79 4.47
C PHE A 67 -0.65 -2.73 4.96
N ASN A 68 0.66 -3.03 4.96
CA ASN A 68 1.72 -2.11 5.39
C ASN A 68 1.43 -1.41 6.73
N ARG A 69 0.95 -2.19 7.72
CA ARG A 69 0.53 -1.73 9.07
C ARG A 69 -0.71 -0.83 9.09
N GLY A 70 -1.39 -0.67 7.96
CA GLY A 70 -2.71 -0.10 7.86
C GLY A 70 -3.79 -1.18 7.89
N HIS A 71 -4.94 -0.83 8.45
CA HIS A 71 -6.12 -1.67 8.49
C HIS A 71 -7.16 -1.09 7.51
N ILE A 72 -7.52 -1.85 6.49
CA ILE A 72 -8.42 -1.44 5.42
C ILE A 72 -9.77 -2.13 5.60
N THR A 73 -10.85 -1.36 5.74
CA THR A 73 -12.23 -1.85 5.84
C THR A 73 -13.06 -1.37 4.65
N LEU A 74 -14.03 -2.20 4.23
CA LEU A 74 -15.10 -1.81 3.32
C LEU A 74 -16.37 -1.64 4.15
N GLU A 75 -16.89 -0.41 4.19
CA GLU A 75 -18.09 -0.08 4.94
C GLU A 75 -19.36 -0.49 4.15
N THR A 76 -20.50 -0.57 4.83
CA THR A 76 -21.78 -1.00 4.22
C THR A 76 -22.32 -0.03 3.19
N ASP A 77 -21.90 1.25 3.24
CA ASP A 77 -22.22 2.28 2.25
C ASP A 77 -21.30 2.24 1.01
N GLY A 78 -20.33 1.31 0.98
CA GLY A 78 -19.36 1.14 -0.10
C GLY A 78 -18.13 2.02 0.01
N SER A 79 -18.00 2.83 1.08
CA SER A 79 -16.77 3.58 1.34
C SER A 79 -15.64 2.65 1.80
N ILE A 80 -14.41 3.00 1.43
CA ILE A 80 -13.20 2.31 1.89
C ILE A 80 -12.52 3.18 2.93
N LYS A 81 -12.25 2.61 4.10
CA LYS A 81 -11.57 3.30 5.19
C LYS A 81 -10.22 2.65 5.44
N LEU A 82 -9.20 3.47 5.64
CA LEU A 82 -7.87 3.07 6.05
C LEU A 82 -7.58 3.69 7.42
N THR A 83 -7.24 2.87 8.41
CA THR A 83 -6.76 3.35 9.72
C THR A 83 -5.37 2.81 10.00
N GLN A 84 -4.61 3.56 10.82
CA GLN A 84 -3.29 3.16 11.29
C GLN A 84 -3.19 3.37 12.80
N ASP A 85 -4.24 2.97 13.54
CA ASP A 85 -4.41 3.30 14.96
C ASP A 85 -3.24 2.83 15.83
N ALA A 86 -2.62 1.71 15.48
CA ALA A 86 -1.42 1.23 16.15
C ALA A 86 -0.24 2.19 16.00
N TYR A 87 -0.05 2.77 14.80
CA TYR A 87 1.04 3.70 14.52
C TYR A 87 0.76 5.09 15.11
N LEU A 88 -0.49 5.55 15.06
CA LEU A 88 -0.91 6.81 15.69
C LEU A 88 -0.53 6.86 17.17
N LYS A 89 -0.64 5.73 17.89
CA LYS A 89 -0.23 5.60 19.30
C LYS A 89 1.29 5.72 19.53
N THR A 90 2.10 5.49 18.50
CA THR A 90 3.56 5.62 18.59
C THR A 90 4.06 7.04 18.33
N LEU A 91 3.20 7.91 17.80
CA LEU A 91 3.56 9.30 17.54
C LEU A 91 3.80 10.03 18.86
N LYS A 92 4.89 10.78 18.92
CA LYS A 92 5.23 11.67 20.02
C LYS A 92 5.47 13.06 19.44
N LEU A 93 5.09 14.09 20.21
CA LEU A 93 5.50 15.45 19.88
C LEU A 93 7.02 15.50 19.83
N VAL A 94 7.55 16.09 18.77
CA VAL A 94 8.96 16.47 18.73
C VAL A 94 9.13 17.59 19.75
N ALA A 95 9.77 17.28 20.87
CA ALA A 95 10.20 18.31 21.79
C ALA A 95 11.40 19.01 21.15
N GLU A 96 11.34 20.33 21.01
CA GLU A 96 12.54 21.13 20.83
C GLU A 96 13.29 21.09 22.17
N GLU A 97 14.20 20.12 22.32
CA GLU A 97 15.20 20.22 23.39
C GLU A 97 16.14 21.37 23.00
N PRO A 98 16.39 22.36 23.89
CA PRO A 98 17.46 23.30 23.68
C PRO A 98 18.76 22.50 23.61
N LEU A 99 19.30 22.38 22.40
CA LEU A 99 20.66 21.90 22.20
C LEU A 99 21.58 22.97 22.78
N ASP A 100 21.97 22.80 24.04
CA ASP A 100 23.18 23.43 24.56
C ASP A 100 24.35 22.87 23.74
N LEU A 101 24.65 23.53 22.62
CA LEU A 101 25.84 23.26 21.83
C LEU A 101 27.03 23.77 22.63
N VAL A 102 27.45 22.96 23.60
CA VAL A 102 28.67 23.23 24.35
C VAL A 102 29.81 23.14 23.34
N ASN A 103 30.39 24.29 23.01
CA ASN A 103 31.59 24.31 22.19
C ASN A 103 32.72 23.58 22.94
N SER A 104 33.78 23.19 22.25
CA SER A 104 34.95 22.51 22.84
C SER A 104 35.64 23.28 23.99
N ARG A 105 35.18 24.50 24.31
CA ARG A 105 35.67 25.38 25.37
C ARG A 105 34.67 25.56 26.53
N GLY A 106 33.58 24.80 26.59
CA GLY A 106 32.66 24.79 27.73
C GLY A 106 31.68 25.96 27.79
N GLY A 107 31.54 26.74 26.72
CA GLY A 107 30.54 27.82 26.66
C GLY A 107 29.20 27.30 26.13
N ILE A 108 28.13 27.55 26.88
CA ILE A 108 26.74 27.34 26.44
C ILE A 108 26.38 28.44 25.42
N ARG A 109 25.68 28.08 24.34
CA ARG A 109 25.36 28.97 23.23
C ARG A 109 23.86 29.14 23.06
#